data_AF-A0A954RFH7-F1
#
_entry.id   AF-A0A954RFH7-F1
#
_cell.length_a   1.000
_cell.length_b   1.000
_cell.length_c   1.000
_cell.angle_alpha   90.00
_cell.angle_beta   90.00
_cell.angle_gamma   90.00
#
_symmetry.space_group_name_H-M   'P 1'
#
loop_
_entity.id
_entity.type
_entity.pdbx_description
1 polymer ?
#
loop_
_entity_poly.entity_id
_entity_poly.type
_entity_poly.pdbx_seq_one_letter_code
_entity_poly.pdbx_strand_id
1 'polypeptide(L)'
;KTMYDAREKARRDQQWALTGSYREGFAQGELAGETRGEVRGIAIGEIRLIHALQNLLLEALTAESELQSKSLSELQAITAELQERLRQRNSG
;
A
#
# COMPACT_ATOMS: atom_id res chain seq x y z
N LYS A 1 -17.70 47.02 -26.97
CA LYS A 1 -18.32 45.71 -26.66
C LYS A 1 -17.28 44.58 -26.48
N THR A 2 -15.97 44.88 -26.52
CA THR A 2 -14.87 43.89 -26.47
C THR A 2 -14.29 43.64 -25.07
N MET A 3 -14.40 44.60 -24.14
CA MET A 3 -13.84 44.46 -22.78
C MET A 3 -14.68 43.59 -21.83
N TYR A 4 -15.98 43.44 -22.09
CA TYR A 4 -16.88 42.65 -21.24
C TYR A 4 -16.60 41.15 -21.36
N ASP A 5 -16.32 40.68 -22.58
CA ASP A 5 -15.99 39.27 -22.86
C ASP A 5 -14.63 38.85 -22.26
N ALA A 6 -13.67 39.77 -22.17
CA ALA A 6 -12.35 39.48 -21.62
C ALA A 6 -12.38 39.22 -20.09
N ARG A 7 -13.23 39.96 -19.36
CA ARG A 7 -13.41 39.75 -17.91
C ARG A 7 -14.18 38.47 -17.61
N GLU A 8 -15.22 38.16 -18.39
CA GLU A 8 -15.93 36.89 -18.21
C GLU A 8 -15.05 35.68 -18.52
N LYS A 9 -14.20 35.76 -19.55
CA LYS A 9 -13.26 34.69 -19.91
C LYS A 9 -12.24 34.46 -18.80
N ALA A 10 -11.60 35.52 -18.29
CA ALA A 10 -10.63 35.41 -17.20
C ALA A 10 -11.23 34.82 -15.91
N ARG A 11 -12.49 35.17 -15.59
CA ARG A 11 -13.18 34.59 -14.43
C ARG A 11 -13.47 33.10 -14.62
N ARG A 12 -13.80 32.69 -15.84
CA ARG A 12 -14.05 31.28 -16.21
C ARG A 12 -12.76 30.46 -16.20
N ASP A 13 -11.66 31.02 -16.72
CA ASP A 13 -10.33 30.41 -16.71
C ASP A 13 -9.78 30.24 -15.28
N GLN A 14 -9.93 31.26 -14.40
CA GLN A 14 -9.57 31.11 -12.98
C GLN A 14 -10.41 30.03 -12.29
N GLN A 15 -11.71 29.97 -12.58
CA GLN A 15 -12.58 28.96 -11.99
C GLN A 15 -12.25 27.55 -12.50
N TRP A 16 -11.85 27.41 -13.76
CA TRP A 16 -11.37 26.14 -14.32
C TRP A 16 -10.01 25.73 -13.73
N ALA A 17 -9.07 26.65 -13.56
CA ALA A 17 -7.78 26.38 -12.93
C ALA A 17 -7.93 25.94 -11.47
N LEU A 18 -8.80 26.62 -10.70
CA LEU A 18 -9.11 26.22 -9.33
C LEU A 18 -9.76 24.84 -9.27
N THR A 19 -10.77 24.58 -10.12
CA THR A 19 -11.49 23.30 -10.14
C THR A 19 -10.60 22.13 -10.59
N GLY A 20 -9.67 22.37 -11.52
CA GLY A 20 -8.66 21.40 -11.95
C GLY A 20 -7.71 21.02 -10.81
N SER A 21 -7.12 22.01 -10.14
CA SER A 21 -6.20 21.79 -9.02
C SER A 21 -6.85 21.06 -7.84
N TYR A 22 -8.12 21.35 -7.51
CA TYR A 22 -8.84 20.62 -6.46
C TYR A 22 -9.12 19.15 -6.84
N ARG A 23 -9.46 18.88 -8.10
CA ARG A 23 -9.68 17.51 -8.59
C ARG A 23 -8.40 16.68 -8.61
N GLU A 24 -7.29 17.27 -9.05
CA GLU A 24 -5.98 16.59 -9.05
C GLU A 24 -5.49 16.32 -7.62
N GLY A 25 -5.62 17.28 -6.71
CA GLY A 25 -5.23 17.09 -5.30
C GLY A 25 -6.05 16.02 -4.58
N PHE A 26 -7.36 15.94 -4.85
CA PHE A 26 -8.23 14.90 -4.29
C PHE A 26 -7.92 13.52 -4.86
N ALA A 27 -7.78 13.41 -6.19
CA ALA A 27 -7.44 12.16 -6.85
C ALA A 27 -6.06 11.62 -6.42
N GLN A 28 -5.05 12.50 -6.29
CA GLN A 28 -3.74 12.11 -5.76
C GLN A 28 -3.82 11.67 -4.30
N GLY A 29 -4.62 12.36 -3.47
CA GLY A 29 -4.83 12.00 -2.07
C GLY A 29 -5.53 10.65 -1.89
N GLU A 30 -6.53 10.36 -2.71
CA GLU A 30 -7.26 9.10 -2.69
C GLU A 30 -6.39 7.93 -3.18
N LEU A 31 -5.69 8.11 -4.30
CA LEU A 31 -4.79 7.10 -4.87
C LEU A 31 -3.61 6.81 -3.94
N ALA A 32 -3.04 7.83 -3.28
CA ALA A 32 -2.02 7.66 -2.26
C ALA A 32 -2.57 6.98 -0.99
N GLY A 33 -3.83 7.25 -0.62
CA GLY A 33 -4.51 6.61 0.50
C GLY A 33 -4.79 5.13 0.25
N GLU A 34 -5.28 4.79 -0.94
CA GLU A 34 -5.60 3.43 -1.37
C GLU A 34 -4.32 2.60 -1.52
N THR A 35 -3.30 3.10 -2.22
CA THR A 35 -2.01 2.42 -2.34
C THR A 35 -1.33 2.21 -0.99
N ARG A 36 -1.36 3.20 -0.09
CA ARG A 36 -0.80 3.05 1.26
C ARG A 36 -1.61 2.07 2.12
N GLY A 37 -2.93 2.02 1.93
CA GLY A 37 -3.82 1.05 2.58
C GLY A 37 -3.56 -0.37 2.09
N GLU A 38 -3.45 -0.56 0.78
CA GLU A 38 -3.16 -1.84 0.14
C GLU A 38 -1.78 -2.37 0.56
N VAL A 39 -0.73 -1.56 0.48
CA VAL A 39 0.63 -1.96 0.88
C VAL A 39 0.69 -2.35 2.36
N ARG A 40 0.00 -1.61 3.25
CA ARG A 40 -0.12 -2.00 4.66
C ARG A 40 -0.92 -3.28 4.84
N GLY A 41 -2.00 -3.46 4.10
CA GLY A 41 -2.81 -4.68 4.12
C GLY A 41 -2.00 -5.91 3.69
N ILE A 42 -1.21 -5.79 2.62
CA ILE A 42 -0.33 -6.85 2.13
C ILE A 42 0.74 -7.17 3.18
N ALA A 43 1.41 -6.17 3.76
CA ALA A 43 2.43 -6.39 4.79
C ALA A 43 1.84 -7.11 6.03
N ILE A 44 0.68 -6.69 6.52
CA ILE A 44 0.00 -7.36 7.65
C ILE A 44 -0.41 -8.79 7.28
N GLY A 45 -0.86 -9.01 6.04
CA GLY A 45 -1.19 -10.33 5.51
C GLY A 45 0.01 -11.27 5.51
N GLU A 46 1.16 -10.81 5.02
CA GLU A 46 2.42 -11.55 5.04
C GLU A 46 2.88 -11.88 6.47
N ILE A 47 2.79 -10.93 7.40
CA ILE A 47 3.13 -11.16 8.82
C ILE A 47 2.29 -12.28 9.43
N ARG A 48 0.97 -12.26 9.19
CA ARG A 48 0.07 -13.32 9.64
C ARG A 48 0.41 -14.67 9.02
N LEU A 49 0.79 -14.68 7.74
CA LEU A 49 1.21 -15.89 7.04
C LEU A 49 2.50 -16.46 7.65
N ILE A 50 3.50 -15.62 7.93
CA ILE A 50 4.74 -16.01 8.61
C ILE A 50 4.43 -16.68 9.96
N HIS A 51 3.58 -16.05 10.79
CA HIS A 51 3.18 -16.64 12.09
C HIS A 51 2.43 -17.97 11.93
N ALA A 52 1.57 -18.10 10.93
CA ALA A 52 0.88 -19.35 10.66
C ALA A 52 1.86 -20.47 10.27
N LEU A 53 2.87 -20.16 9.43
CA LEU A 53 3.90 -21.11 9.02
C LEU A 53 4.82 -21.50 10.18
N GLN A 54 5.22 -20.54 11.03
CA GLN A 54 6.00 -20.81 12.24
C GLN A 54 5.25 -21.73 13.21
N ASN A 55 3.96 -21.47 13.43
CA ASN A 55 3.11 -22.36 14.24
C ASN A 55 3.05 -23.78 13.66
N LEU A 56 2.91 -23.92 12.34
CA LEU A 56 2.86 -25.23 11.69
C LEU A 56 4.19 -26.00 11.81
N LEU A 57 5.32 -25.27 11.79
CA LEU A 57 6.66 -25.80 12.05
C LEU A 57 6.96 -26.03 13.53
N LEU A 58 6.07 -25.60 14.44
CA LEU A 58 6.28 -25.60 15.89
C LEU A 58 7.51 -24.76 16.31
N GLU A 59 7.81 -23.70 15.54
CA GLU A 59 8.86 -22.73 15.83
C GLU A 59 8.33 -21.58 16.71
N ALA A 60 9.24 -20.86 17.37
CA ALA A 60 8.89 -19.67 18.14
C ALA A 60 8.39 -18.54 17.22
N LEU A 61 7.29 -17.90 17.61
CA LEU A 61 6.74 -16.77 16.85
C LEU A 61 7.67 -15.56 16.92
N THR A 62 8.02 -15.02 15.75
CA THR A 62 8.74 -13.74 15.68
C THR A 62 7.83 -12.61 16.15
N ALA A 63 8.37 -11.66 16.92
CA ALA A 63 7.58 -10.53 17.39
C ALA A 63 6.99 -9.74 16.21
N GLU A 64 5.72 -9.35 16.33
CA GLU A 64 5.02 -8.62 15.26
C GLU A 64 5.74 -7.30 14.93
N SER A 65 6.28 -6.61 15.94
CA SER A 65 7.07 -5.38 15.76
C SER A 65 8.34 -5.59 14.93
N GLU A 66 9.01 -6.74 15.08
CA GLU A 66 10.19 -7.07 14.27
C GLU A 66 9.79 -7.29 12.81
N LEU A 67 8.69 -7.99 12.57
CA LEU A 67 8.20 -8.23 11.21
C LEU A 67 7.63 -6.95 10.56
N GLN A 68 6.93 -6.10 11.31
CA GLN A 68 6.43 -4.81 10.82
C GLN A 68 7.55 -3.84 10.44
N SER A 69 8.74 -3.98 11.05
CA SER A 69 9.92 -3.18 10.70
C SER A 69 10.61 -3.62 9.40
N LYS A 70 10.26 -4.80 8.86
CA LYS A 70 10.83 -5.34 7.62
C LYS A 70 10.08 -4.84 6.40
N SER A 71 10.79 -4.78 5.28
CA SER A 71 10.17 -4.51 3.98
C SER A 71 9.29 -5.67 3.51
N LEU A 72 8.34 -5.39 2.62
CA LEU A 72 7.47 -6.43 2.04
C LEU A 72 8.28 -7.56 1.38
N SER A 73 9.36 -7.23 0.67
CA SER A 73 10.23 -8.21 0.02
C SER A 73 10.96 -9.11 1.03
N GLU A 74 11.37 -8.56 2.18
CA GLU A 74 11.96 -9.37 3.25
C GLU A 74 10.93 -10.30 3.90
N LEU A 75 9.70 -9.82 4.11
CA LEU A 75 8.61 -10.66 4.62
C LEU A 75 8.32 -11.83 3.66
N GLN A 76 8.23 -11.55 2.36
CA GLN A 76 8.04 -12.59 1.35
C GLN A 76 9.20 -13.60 1.31
N ALA A 77 10.44 -13.14 1.51
CA ALA A 77 11.59 -14.03 1.58
C ALA A 77 11.52 -14.97 2.81
N ILE A 78 11.11 -14.44 3.97
CA ILE A 78 10.88 -15.23 5.19
C ILE A 78 9.75 -16.26 4.95
N THR A 79 8.63 -15.82 4.36
CA THR A 79 7.51 -16.69 3.98
C THR A 79 7.99 -17.84 3.08
N ALA A 80 8.77 -17.55 2.04
CA ALA A 80 9.29 -18.56 1.12
C ALA A 80 10.21 -19.58 1.81
N GLU A 81 11.08 -19.13 2.71
CA GLU A 81 11.95 -20.01 3.49
C GLU A 81 11.13 -20.95 4.39
N LEU A 82 10.15 -20.42 5.12
CA LEU A 82 9.29 -21.22 6.00
C LEU A 82 8.44 -22.24 5.21
N GLN A 83 7.93 -21.86 4.04
CA GLN A 83 7.22 -22.78 3.15
C GLN A 83 8.12 -23.91 2.65
N GLU A 84 9.37 -23.61 2.31
CA GLU A 84 10.32 -24.62 1.85
C GLU A 84 10.67 -25.60 2.98
N ARG A 85 10.89 -25.12 4.20
CA ARG A 85 11.08 -25.98 5.37
C ARG A 85 9.87 -26.91 5.62
N LEU A 86 8.66 -26.38 5.48
CA LEU A 86 7.43 -27.19 5.60
C LEU A 86 7.34 -28.28 4.53
N ARG A 87 7.71 -27.97 3.27
CA ARG A 87 7.76 -28.98 2.21
C ARG A 87 8.77 -30.06 2.52
N GLN A 88 9.98 -29.69 2.96
CA GLN A 88 11.03 -30.65 3.32
C GLN A 88 10.57 -31.58 4.45
N ARG A 89 9.90 -31.03 5.47
CA ARG A 89 9.33 -31.83 6.57
C ARG A 89 8.25 -32.80 6.11
N ASN A 90 7.37 -32.39 5.19
CA ASN A 90 6.27 -33.24 4.70
C ASN A 90 6.71 -34.24 3.62
N SER A 91 7.91 -34.08 3.06
CA SER A 91 8.46 -34.95 2.00
C SER A 91 9.37 -36.06 2.55
N GLY A 92 9.60 -36.10 3.86
CA GLY A 92 10.33 -37.16 4.57
C GLY A 92 9.40 -38.00 5.42
#